data_AF-A0A345YAX2-F1
#
_entry.id   AF-A0A345YAX2-F1
#
_cell.length_a   1.000
_cell.length_b   1.000
_cell.length_c   1.000
_cell.angle_alpha   90.00
_cell.angle_beta   90.00
_cell.angle_gamma   90.00
#
_symmetry.space_group_name_H-M   'P 1'
#
loop_
_entity.id
_entity.type
_entity.pdbx_description
1 polymer ?
#
loop_
_entity_poly.entity_id
_entity_poly.type
_entity_poly.pdbx_seq_one_letter_code
_entity_poly.pdbx_strand_id
1 'polypeptide(L)'
;MENSEAVEPVAALQNFVTRFGEQRLFSTQAKIVTYTDPLYNVIGSSGDPKIPGYPSWTYLLQQFGIGVGTNDHCYVDPQMPDHTHPAFLVGGHMTPNKDGSVPSTNICYLMPLCKWHNGKGNNHVAFPHSLTQILELYGYMTSEPAATFLARLSGQAPAALIFAEAQGLKFQTLSDEDFSRIKSDSVVDALGSGVADRHIVLRRREDRDGVYYTVDQAQLD
;
A
#
# COMPACT_ATOMS: atom_id res chain seq x y z
N MET A 1 -9.46 4.65 22.25
CA MET A 1 -9.97 3.53 21.45
C MET A 1 -10.97 4.14 20.47
N GLU A 2 -10.52 4.50 19.27
CA GLU A 2 -11.45 4.85 18.20
C GLU A 2 -11.84 3.53 17.55
N ASN A 3 -13.11 3.17 17.66
CA ASN A 3 -13.71 2.15 16.81
C ASN A 3 -13.54 2.65 15.37
N SER A 4 -12.58 2.09 14.65
CA SER A 4 -12.66 2.01 13.21
C SER A 4 -13.96 1.25 12.94
N GLU A 5 -15.01 1.97 12.54
CA GLU A 5 -16.17 1.34 11.96
C GLU A 5 -15.63 0.52 10.79
N ALA A 6 -15.70 -0.81 10.91
CA ALA A 6 -15.31 -1.69 9.84
C ALA A 6 -16.18 -1.31 8.65
N VAL A 7 -15.59 -0.65 7.65
CA VAL A 7 -16.28 -0.38 6.40
C VAL A 7 -16.68 -1.75 5.85
N GLU A 8 -17.97 -1.95 5.66
CA GLU A 8 -18.52 -3.17 5.08
C GLU A 8 -17.72 -3.52 3.82
N PRO A 9 -17.25 -4.76 3.64
CA PRO A 9 -16.28 -5.10 2.59
C PRO A 9 -16.76 -4.71 1.18
N VAL A 10 -18.06 -4.85 0.91
CA VAL A 10 -18.67 -4.40 -0.35
C VAL A 10 -18.56 -2.88 -0.53
N ALA A 11 -18.86 -2.10 0.51
CA ALA A 11 -18.71 -0.64 0.49
C ALA A 11 -17.24 -0.23 0.27
N ALA A 12 -16.28 -0.99 0.81
CA ALA A 12 -14.85 -0.75 0.54
C ALA A 12 -14.50 -0.95 -0.94
N LEU A 13 -15.04 -1.99 -1.60
CA LEU A 13 -14.86 -2.21 -3.04
C LEU A 13 -15.56 -1.13 -3.87
N GLN A 14 -16.79 -0.73 -3.51
CA GLN A 14 -17.52 0.34 -4.18
C GLN A 14 -16.76 1.66 -4.11
N ASN A 15 -16.22 2.01 -2.93
CA ASN A 15 -15.38 3.19 -2.75
C ASN A 15 -14.10 3.11 -3.58
N PHE A 16 -13.47 1.94 -3.63
CA PHE A 16 -12.27 1.72 -4.45
C PHE A 16 -12.57 1.93 -5.95
N VAL A 17 -13.62 1.31 -6.47
CA VAL A 17 -14.02 1.44 -7.89
C VAL A 17 -14.42 2.88 -8.21
N THR A 18 -15.16 3.54 -7.33
CA THR A 18 -15.55 4.95 -7.51
C THR A 18 -14.33 5.86 -7.60
N ARG A 19 -13.31 5.63 -6.76
CA ARG A 19 -12.10 6.46 -6.71
C ARG A 19 -11.13 6.14 -7.83
N PHE A 20 -11.00 4.87 -8.22
CA PHE A 20 -9.85 4.39 -9.00
C PHE A 20 -10.22 3.49 -10.19
N GLY A 21 -11.50 3.19 -10.42
CA GLY A 21 -11.96 2.21 -11.42
C GLY A 21 -11.53 2.55 -12.85
N GLU A 22 -11.46 3.83 -13.18
CA GLU A 22 -11.03 4.32 -14.49
C GLU A 22 -9.53 4.66 -14.57
N GLN A 23 -8.79 4.45 -13.47
CA GLN A 23 -7.41 4.88 -13.36
C GLN A 23 -6.41 3.78 -13.70
N ARG A 24 -5.21 4.21 -14.11
CA ARG A 24 -4.03 3.36 -14.18
C ARG A 24 -3.46 3.19 -12.77
N LEU A 25 -3.48 1.95 -12.27
CA LEU A 25 -2.94 1.61 -10.96
C LEU A 25 -1.55 1.01 -11.10
N PHE A 26 -0.49 1.68 -10.65
CA PHE A 26 0.86 1.10 -10.73
C PHE A 26 0.97 -0.21 -9.92
N SER A 27 1.82 -1.14 -10.39
CA SER A 27 2.24 -2.27 -9.58
C SER A 27 2.93 -1.76 -8.31
N THR A 28 2.72 -2.45 -7.19
CA THR A 28 3.34 -2.07 -5.93
C THR A 28 4.76 -2.62 -5.86
N GLN A 29 5.73 -1.72 -5.77
CA GLN A 29 7.16 -2.04 -5.72
C GLN A 29 7.89 -1.05 -4.81
N ALA A 30 9.06 -1.44 -4.32
CA ALA A 30 9.92 -0.60 -3.49
C ALA A 30 11.31 -0.49 -4.12
N LYS A 31 11.91 0.70 -4.09
CA LYS A 31 13.33 0.90 -4.45
C LYS A 31 14.01 1.83 -3.44
N ILE A 32 15.31 1.66 -3.24
CA ILE A 32 16.11 2.61 -2.46
C ILE A 32 16.30 3.87 -3.28
N VAL A 33 16.06 5.03 -2.66
CA VAL A 33 16.35 6.35 -3.23
C VAL A 33 17.10 7.21 -2.24
N THR A 34 17.76 8.23 -2.78
CA THR A 34 18.22 9.39 -2.00
C THR A 34 17.16 10.48 -2.13
N TYR A 35 16.52 10.85 -1.03
CA TYR A 35 15.57 11.97 -0.97
C TYR A 35 16.04 12.96 0.10
N THR A 36 16.08 14.24 -0.20
CA THR A 36 16.65 15.29 0.69
C THR A 36 15.65 16.34 1.13
N ASP A 37 14.51 16.43 0.44
CA ASP A 37 13.50 17.43 0.75
C ASP A 37 12.70 17.02 2.00
N PRO A 38 12.13 17.98 2.75
CA PRO A 38 11.31 17.64 3.89
C PRO A 38 10.11 16.76 3.53
N LEU A 39 9.82 15.80 4.38
CA LEU A 39 8.70 14.87 4.24
C LEU A 39 7.66 15.08 5.34
N TYR A 40 6.43 14.63 5.09
CA TYR A 40 5.29 14.70 6.01
C TYR A 40 4.68 13.32 6.23
N ASN A 41 4.11 13.06 7.40
CA ASN A 41 3.38 11.81 7.65
C ASN A 41 2.22 11.63 6.66
N VAL A 42 2.10 10.42 6.11
CA VAL A 42 0.90 10.01 5.37
C VAL A 42 -0.25 9.80 6.35
N ILE A 43 -1.35 10.50 6.12
CA ILE A 43 -2.57 10.38 6.93
C ILE A 43 -3.37 9.16 6.46
N GLY A 44 -3.85 8.34 7.39
CA GLY A 44 -4.66 7.14 7.07
C GLY A 44 -3.86 5.86 6.85
N SER A 45 -2.55 5.88 7.09
CA SER A 45 -1.61 4.73 6.97
C SER A 45 -1.75 3.68 8.10
N SER A 46 -2.61 3.89 9.09
CA SER A 46 -2.75 2.95 10.22
C SER A 46 -3.32 1.58 9.82
N GLY A 47 -3.99 1.49 8.67
CA GLY A 47 -4.56 0.26 8.12
C GLY A 47 -3.71 -0.40 7.03
N ASP A 48 -2.45 0.02 6.88
CA ASP A 48 -1.60 -0.45 5.79
C ASP A 48 -1.41 -1.97 5.81
N PRO A 49 -1.33 -2.60 4.62
CA PRO A 49 -1.22 -4.05 4.50
C PRO A 49 0.07 -4.58 5.13
N LYS A 50 0.00 -5.81 5.63
CA LYS A 50 1.21 -6.60 5.92
C LYS A 50 1.68 -7.25 4.62
N ILE A 51 2.89 -6.94 4.19
CA ILE A 51 3.46 -7.52 2.97
C ILE A 51 3.90 -8.97 3.26
N PRO A 52 3.48 -9.96 2.44
CA PRO A 52 3.94 -11.34 2.56
C PRO A 52 5.47 -11.44 2.57
N GLY A 53 6.02 -12.22 3.50
CA GLY A 53 7.48 -12.35 3.69
C GLY A 53 8.12 -11.24 4.52
N TYR A 54 7.40 -10.15 4.83
CA TYR A 54 7.90 -9.05 5.66
C TYR A 54 6.97 -8.83 6.87
N PRO A 55 7.39 -9.19 8.10
CA PRO A 55 6.55 -9.09 9.29
C PRO A 55 6.14 -7.65 9.67
N SER A 56 6.88 -6.65 9.19
CA SER A 56 6.59 -5.23 9.41
C SER A 56 7.26 -4.33 8.36
N TRP A 57 6.78 -3.10 8.23
CA TRP A 57 7.42 -2.05 7.43
C TRP A 57 8.83 -1.71 7.92
N THR A 58 9.05 -1.76 9.24
CA THR A 58 10.40 -1.65 9.84
C THR A 58 11.31 -2.75 9.33
N TYR A 59 10.84 -3.99 9.31
CA TYR A 59 11.63 -5.12 8.81
C TYR A 59 11.91 -4.98 7.31
N LEU A 60 10.96 -4.49 6.51
CA LEU A 60 11.19 -4.18 5.09
C LEU A 60 12.37 -3.19 4.93
N LEU A 61 12.38 -2.07 5.65
CA LEU A 61 13.50 -1.12 5.61
C LEU A 61 14.85 -1.80 5.93
N GLN A 62 14.87 -2.62 6.98
CA GLN A 62 16.08 -3.32 7.42
C GLN A 62 16.58 -4.34 6.38
N GLN A 63 15.69 -5.02 5.65
CA GLN A 63 16.08 -5.92 4.55
C GLN A 63 16.76 -5.17 3.39
N PHE A 64 16.44 -3.89 3.21
CA PHE A 64 17.10 -3.01 2.23
C PHE A 64 18.33 -2.29 2.83
N GLY A 65 18.77 -2.66 4.03
CA GLY A 65 19.93 -2.04 4.68
C GLY A 65 19.68 -0.62 5.22
N ILE A 66 18.41 -0.21 5.35
CA ILE A 66 18.02 1.09 5.89
C ILE A 66 17.61 0.92 7.35
N GLY A 67 18.06 1.83 8.22
CA GLY A 67 17.76 1.74 9.66
C GLY A 67 18.53 0.62 10.38
N VAL A 68 19.76 0.31 9.96
CA VAL A 68 20.62 -0.75 10.54
C VAL A 68 22.01 -0.23 10.90
N GLY A 69 22.72 -0.94 11.78
CA GLY A 69 24.09 -0.62 12.16
C GLY A 69 24.20 0.74 12.85
N THR A 70 25.09 1.61 12.39
CA THR A 70 25.22 2.98 12.93
C THR A 70 24.03 3.88 12.57
N ASN A 71 23.16 3.44 11.66
CA ASN A 71 22.00 4.18 11.19
C ASN A 71 20.68 3.65 11.77
N ASP A 72 20.71 2.84 12.85
CA ASP A 72 19.51 2.35 13.55
C ASP A 72 18.93 3.43 14.50
N HIS A 73 18.40 4.49 13.92
CA HIS A 73 17.74 5.59 14.65
C HIS A 73 16.67 6.26 13.78
N CYS A 74 15.86 7.12 14.40
CA CYS A 74 14.86 7.94 13.70
C CYS A 74 15.56 8.92 12.74
N TYR A 75 15.11 9.09 11.49
CA TYR A 75 15.85 9.92 10.52
C TYR A 75 15.55 11.42 10.62
N VAL A 76 14.56 11.83 11.41
CA VAL A 76 14.17 13.25 11.57
C VAL A 76 15.23 14.05 12.34
N ASP A 77 15.57 15.23 11.82
CA ASP A 77 16.51 16.19 12.40
C ASP A 77 15.83 17.33 13.20
N PRO A 78 16.53 17.93 14.17
CA PRO A 78 17.78 17.43 14.74
C PRO A 78 17.52 16.10 15.43
N GLN A 79 18.50 15.18 15.35
CA GLN A 79 18.49 13.98 16.16
C GLN A 79 18.38 14.41 17.63
N MET A 80 17.19 14.22 18.20
CA MET A 80 16.91 14.77 19.51
C MET A 80 17.76 14.00 20.55
N PRO A 81 18.53 14.69 21.41
CA PRO A 81 19.56 14.09 22.26
C PRO A 81 19.03 13.28 23.46
N ASP A 82 17.72 13.31 23.70
CA ASP A 82 17.07 12.59 24.79
C ASP A 82 16.74 11.13 24.40
N HIS A 83 17.03 10.22 25.32
CA HIS A 83 16.72 8.79 25.24
C HIS A 83 15.20 8.49 25.25
N THR A 84 14.33 9.51 25.34
CA THR A 84 12.86 9.37 25.24
C THR A 84 12.35 9.13 23.81
N HIS A 85 13.15 9.36 22.77
CA HIS A 85 12.72 9.26 21.36
C HIS A 85 13.77 8.79 20.30
N PRO A 86 14.91 8.12 20.61
CA PRO A 86 15.95 7.87 19.62
C PRO A 86 15.76 6.61 18.76
N ALA A 87 14.93 5.65 19.16
CA ALA A 87 14.86 4.37 18.46
C ALA A 87 14.05 4.45 17.16
N PHE A 88 14.60 3.89 16.08
CA PHE A 88 13.80 3.46 14.94
C PHE A 88 12.89 2.33 15.39
N LEU A 89 11.61 2.62 15.50
CA LEU A 89 10.61 1.65 15.99
C LEU A 89 9.55 1.36 14.94
N VAL A 90 9.38 2.25 13.96
CA VAL A 90 8.34 2.16 12.94
C VAL A 90 8.89 2.59 11.58
N GLY A 91 8.55 1.86 10.52
CA GLY A 91 8.67 2.37 9.16
C GLY A 91 7.52 3.33 8.91
N GLY A 92 7.80 4.64 8.94
CA GLY A 92 6.81 5.67 8.74
C GLY A 92 6.53 5.88 7.25
N HIS A 93 5.26 5.86 6.86
CA HIS A 93 4.84 6.25 5.52
C HIS A 93 4.85 7.77 5.40
N MET A 94 5.58 8.26 4.41
CA MET A 94 5.93 9.65 4.23
C MET A 94 5.51 10.15 2.85
N THR A 95 5.17 11.42 2.74
CA THR A 95 4.78 12.07 1.47
C THR A 95 5.43 13.45 1.37
N PRO A 96 5.75 13.93 0.15
CA PRO A 96 6.11 15.33 -0.06
C PRO A 96 4.92 16.29 0.14
N ASN A 97 3.68 15.77 0.12
CA ASN A 97 2.49 16.60 0.23
C ASN A 97 2.24 16.99 1.69
N LYS A 98 2.22 18.29 1.96
CA LYS A 98 1.98 18.84 3.31
C LYS A 98 0.64 18.43 3.91
N ASP A 99 -0.36 18.13 3.10
CA ASP A 99 -1.67 17.66 3.54
C ASP A 99 -1.68 16.17 3.96
N GLY A 100 -0.56 15.46 3.81
CA GLY A 100 -0.43 14.05 4.17
C GLY A 100 -1.07 13.08 3.19
N SER A 101 -1.49 13.54 2.02
CA SER A 101 -2.09 12.69 0.99
C SER A 101 -1.06 12.04 0.05
N VAL A 102 -1.36 10.84 -0.44
CA VAL A 102 -0.66 10.18 -1.55
C VAL A 102 -1.67 9.90 -2.66
N PRO A 103 -1.66 10.72 -3.74
CA PRO A 103 -2.48 10.44 -4.92
C PRO A 103 -2.18 9.07 -5.52
N SER A 104 -3.15 8.49 -6.23
CA SER A 104 -3.11 7.10 -6.76
C SER A 104 -1.93 6.78 -7.68
N THR A 105 -1.39 7.77 -8.35
CA THR A 105 -0.24 7.64 -9.26
C THR A 105 1.08 8.07 -8.63
N ASN A 106 1.05 8.48 -7.36
CA ASN A 106 2.16 9.14 -6.71
C ASN A 106 2.97 8.18 -5.84
N ILE A 107 4.10 8.72 -5.41
CA ILE A 107 5.08 8.05 -4.61
C ILE A 107 4.75 8.25 -3.14
N CYS A 108 4.70 7.16 -2.39
CA CYS A 108 4.86 7.20 -0.95
C CYS A 108 6.32 6.87 -0.62
N TYR A 109 6.87 7.47 0.41
CA TYR A 109 8.18 7.09 0.93
C TYR A 109 8.00 6.28 2.21
N LEU A 110 8.98 5.45 2.53
CA LEU A 110 9.07 4.74 3.80
C LEU A 110 10.41 5.09 4.43
N MET A 111 10.35 5.66 5.64
CA MET A 111 11.50 6.21 6.34
C MET A 111 11.56 5.68 7.77
N PRO A 112 12.77 5.43 8.32
CA PRO A 112 12.93 5.12 9.74
C PRO A 112 12.42 6.25 10.63
N LEU A 113 11.40 5.95 11.44
CA LEU A 113 10.83 6.89 12.41
C LEU A 113 10.76 6.28 13.82
N CYS A 114 10.75 7.15 14.82
CA CYS A 114 10.30 6.80 16.16
C CYS A 114 8.77 6.93 16.27
N LYS A 115 8.18 6.33 17.32
CA LYS A 115 6.72 6.36 17.54
C LYS A 115 6.17 7.77 17.70
N TRP A 116 6.96 8.69 18.26
CA TRP A 116 6.53 10.08 18.47
C TRP A 116 6.37 10.81 17.14
N HIS A 117 7.41 10.80 16.28
CA HIS A 117 7.34 11.43 14.96
C HIS A 117 6.25 10.81 14.08
N ASN A 118 6.04 9.49 14.16
CA ASN A 118 4.96 8.81 13.43
C ASN A 118 3.56 8.98 14.08
N GLY A 119 3.43 9.80 15.14
CA GLY A 119 2.17 10.04 15.83
C GLY A 119 1.26 11.03 15.09
N LYS A 120 -0.07 10.89 15.27
CA LYS A 120 -1.09 11.77 14.67
C LYS A 120 -0.86 13.27 14.97
N GLY A 121 -0.28 13.60 16.13
CA GLY A 121 0.02 14.98 16.52
C GLY A 121 1.08 15.66 15.67
N ASN A 122 1.84 14.89 14.89
CA ASN A 122 2.86 15.38 13.96
C ASN A 122 2.41 15.28 12.49
N ASN A 123 1.13 15.03 12.22
CA ASN A 123 0.58 15.18 10.88
C ASN A 123 0.75 16.64 10.41
N HIS A 124 1.06 16.84 9.12
CA HIS A 124 1.35 18.15 8.51
C HIS A 124 2.61 18.88 9.03
N VAL A 125 3.37 18.25 9.93
CA VAL A 125 4.68 18.76 10.37
C VAL A 125 5.73 18.30 9.37
N ALA A 126 6.54 19.25 8.89
CA ALA A 126 7.65 18.94 8.00
C ALA A 126 8.77 18.28 8.81
N PHE A 127 9.28 17.16 8.33
CA PHE A 127 10.44 16.49 8.90
C PHE A 127 11.66 16.74 8.01
N PRO A 128 12.57 17.64 8.40
CA PRO A 128 13.90 17.66 7.81
C PRO A 128 14.64 16.38 8.22
N HIS A 129 15.51 15.87 7.34
CA HIS A 129 16.30 14.68 7.62
C HIS A 129 17.63 14.71 6.85
N SER A 130 18.70 14.28 7.52
CA SER A 130 20.08 14.29 7.00
C SER A 130 20.51 12.94 6.45
N LEU A 131 19.86 11.87 6.91
CA LEU A 131 19.94 10.55 6.28
C LEU A 131 18.89 10.46 5.18
N THR A 132 19.36 10.28 3.96
CA THR A 132 18.55 10.46 2.74
C THR A 132 18.20 9.15 2.06
N GLN A 133 18.84 8.05 2.45
CA GLN A 133 18.52 6.71 1.94
C GLN A 133 17.22 6.21 2.57
N ILE A 134 16.16 6.25 1.78
CA ILE A 134 14.82 5.82 2.15
C ILE A 134 14.25 4.90 1.07
N LEU A 135 13.12 4.25 1.35
CA LEU A 135 12.43 3.47 0.32
C LEU A 135 11.38 4.32 -0.37
N GLU A 136 11.43 4.36 -1.69
CA GLU A 136 10.37 4.85 -2.55
C GLU A 136 9.38 3.70 -2.81
N LEU A 137 8.15 3.85 -2.35
CA LEU A 137 7.03 2.93 -2.53
C LEU A 137 6.14 3.41 -3.68
N TYR A 138 6.09 2.60 -4.73
CA TYR A 138 5.20 2.80 -5.86
C TYR A 138 3.87 2.09 -5.66
N GLY A 139 2.83 2.62 -6.29
CA GLY A 139 1.50 1.99 -6.33
C GLY A 139 0.75 2.00 -4.99
N TYR A 140 1.36 2.52 -3.92
CA TYR A 140 0.72 2.78 -2.63
C TYR A 140 -0.30 3.91 -2.78
N MET A 141 -1.52 3.68 -2.33
CA MET A 141 -2.57 4.69 -2.37
C MET A 141 -3.17 4.92 -0.98
N THR A 142 -3.32 6.18 -0.58
CA THR A 142 -3.89 6.51 0.73
C THR A 142 -5.30 5.92 0.90
N SER A 143 -5.48 5.17 1.99
CA SER A 143 -6.73 4.54 2.38
C SER A 143 -7.28 3.55 1.35
N GLU A 144 -6.41 2.90 0.57
CA GLU A 144 -6.84 1.74 -0.21
C GLU A 144 -7.00 0.50 0.69
N PRO A 145 -7.91 -0.43 0.34
CA PRO A 145 -7.98 -1.69 1.07
C PRO A 145 -6.72 -2.55 0.91
N ALA A 146 -6.28 -3.20 1.98
CA ALA A 146 -5.09 -4.06 1.96
C ALA A 146 -5.11 -5.10 0.83
N ALA A 147 -6.27 -5.70 0.53
CA ALA A 147 -6.39 -6.70 -0.53
C ALA A 147 -6.12 -6.13 -1.93
N THR A 148 -6.46 -4.85 -2.21
CA THR A 148 -6.21 -4.22 -3.51
C THR A 148 -4.75 -3.83 -3.70
N PHE A 149 -4.06 -3.48 -2.61
CA PHE A 149 -2.62 -3.30 -2.61
C PHE A 149 -1.92 -4.63 -2.89
N LEU A 150 -2.25 -5.68 -2.12
CA LEU A 150 -1.60 -6.98 -2.21
C LEU A 150 -1.82 -7.68 -3.55
N ALA A 151 -3.00 -7.50 -4.16
CA ALA A 151 -3.30 -8.00 -5.50
C ALA A 151 -2.42 -7.38 -6.60
N ARG A 152 -1.76 -6.25 -6.32
CA ARG A 152 -0.88 -5.53 -7.27
C ARG A 152 0.61 -5.68 -6.98
N LEU A 153 0.98 -6.54 -6.02
CA LEU A 153 2.38 -6.95 -5.82
C LEU A 153 2.95 -7.48 -7.13
N SER A 154 4.21 -7.14 -7.41
CA SER A 154 4.88 -7.50 -8.66
C SER A 154 4.93 -9.02 -8.84
N GLY A 155 3.97 -9.54 -9.59
CA GLY A 155 3.82 -10.95 -9.93
C GLY A 155 3.60 -11.14 -11.43
N GLN A 156 3.62 -12.39 -11.87
CA GLN A 156 3.43 -12.76 -13.28
C GLN A 156 1.98 -13.12 -13.62
N ALA A 157 1.09 -13.19 -12.62
CA ALA A 157 -0.31 -13.51 -12.86
C ALA A 157 -0.98 -12.45 -13.76
N PRO A 158 -1.73 -12.87 -14.79
CA PRO A 158 -2.40 -11.96 -15.73
C PRO A 158 -3.47 -11.08 -15.09
N ALA A 159 -4.06 -11.54 -13.98
CA ALA A 159 -5.07 -10.80 -13.24
C ALA A 159 -5.14 -11.25 -11.78
N ALA A 160 -5.84 -10.47 -10.96
CA ALA A 160 -6.20 -10.83 -9.60
C ALA A 160 -7.69 -10.55 -9.37
N LEU A 161 -8.35 -11.46 -8.68
CA LEU A 161 -9.71 -11.29 -8.19
C LEU A 161 -9.65 -10.77 -6.75
N ILE A 162 -10.37 -9.70 -6.45
CA ILE A 162 -10.55 -9.18 -5.10
C ILE A 162 -12.03 -9.30 -4.78
N PHE A 163 -12.37 -9.91 -3.65
CA PHE A 163 -13.75 -10.26 -3.33
C PHE A 163 -14.07 -10.05 -1.86
N ALA A 164 -15.35 -9.79 -1.59
CA ALA A 164 -15.88 -9.54 -0.26
C ALA A 164 -16.26 -10.84 0.45
N GLU A 165 -15.75 -11.03 1.67
CA GLU A 165 -16.17 -12.08 2.60
C GLU A 165 -16.63 -11.46 3.93
N ALA A 166 -17.28 -12.25 4.78
CA ALA A 166 -17.79 -11.80 6.07
C ALA A 166 -16.73 -11.16 7.00
N GLN A 167 -15.45 -11.55 6.87
CA GLN A 167 -14.36 -11.03 7.70
C GLN A 167 -13.51 -9.95 7.04
N GLY A 168 -13.87 -9.48 5.83
CA GLY A 168 -13.12 -8.48 5.10
C GLY A 168 -12.94 -8.80 3.62
N LEU A 169 -12.03 -8.05 2.98
CA LEU A 169 -11.63 -8.33 1.61
C LEU A 169 -10.54 -9.40 1.54
N LYS A 170 -10.71 -10.31 0.59
CA LYS A 170 -9.69 -11.28 0.17
C LYS A 170 -9.28 -11.02 -1.26
N PHE A 171 -8.17 -11.62 -1.65
CA PHE A 171 -7.76 -11.66 -3.04
C PHE A 171 -7.15 -13.01 -3.38
N GLN A 172 -7.17 -13.33 -4.67
CA GLN A 172 -6.40 -14.42 -5.26
C GLN A 172 -5.89 -14.00 -6.64
N THR A 173 -4.70 -14.48 -7.00
CA THR A 173 -4.19 -14.34 -8.37
C THR A 173 -4.87 -15.34 -9.29
N LEU A 174 -5.16 -14.92 -10.52
CA LEU A 174 -5.79 -15.75 -11.53
C LEU A 174 -4.72 -16.30 -12.48
N SER A 175 -4.83 -17.57 -12.86
CA SER A 175 -4.05 -18.14 -13.96
C SER A 175 -4.52 -17.61 -15.32
N ASP A 176 -3.75 -17.85 -16.39
CA ASP A 176 -4.19 -17.50 -17.76
C ASP A 176 -5.48 -18.24 -18.15
N GLU A 177 -5.63 -19.49 -17.71
CA GLU A 177 -6.82 -20.30 -17.95
C GLU A 177 -8.04 -19.72 -17.22
N ASP A 178 -7.91 -19.47 -15.91
CA ASP A 178 -8.98 -18.89 -15.09
C ASP A 178 -9.39 -17.52 -15.60
N PHE A 179 -8.42 -16.67 -15.94
CA PHE A 179 -8.71 -15.34 -16.45
C PHE A 179 -9.39 -15.37 -17.82
N SER A 180 -9.04 -16.34 -18.67
CA SER A 180 -9.73 -16.54 -19.95
C SER A 180 -11.17 -17.00 -19.75
N ARG A 181 -11.41 -17.92 -18.82
CA ARG A 181 -12.75 -18.42 -18.47
C ARG A 181 -13.64 -17.34 -17.88
N ILE A 182 -13.11 -16.48 -17.01
CA ILE A 182 -13.86 -15.35 -16.43
C ILE A 182 -14.28 -14.32 -17.49
N LYS A 183 -13.60 -14.27 -18.64
CA LYS A 183 -14.00 -13.39 -19.74
C LYS A 183 -15.10 -13.96 -20.61
N SER A 184 -15.20 -15.29 -20.70
CA SER A 184 -16.25 -15.97 -21.47
C SER A 184 -17.51 -16.21 -20.65
N ASP A 185 -17.35 -16.48 -19.36
CA ASP A 185 -18.39 -16.96 -18.46
C ASP A 185 -18.49 -16.09 -17.20
N SER A 186 -19.41 -16.42 -16.28
CA SER A 186 -19.44 -15.75 -14.99
C SER A 186 -18.23 -16.16 -14.12
N VAL A 187 -17.85 -15.33 -13.15
CA VAL A 187 -16.78 -15.67 -12.20
C VAL A 187 -17.07 -16.96 -11.43
N VAL A 188 -18.35 -17.20 -11.09
CA VAL A 188 -18.81 -18.42 -10.42
C VAL A 188 -18.64 -19.64 -11.32
N ASP A 189 -18.93 -19.52 -12.62
CA ASP A 189 -18.75 -20.62 -13.57
C ASP A 189 -17.27 -20.91 -13.85
N ALA A 190 -16.44 -19.88 -13.86
CA ALA A 190 -15.01 -19.99 -14.12
C ALA A 190 -14.24 -20.58 -12.93
N LEU A 191 -14.55 -20.16 -11.70
CA LEU A 191 -13.77 -20.49 -10.51
C LEU A 191 -14.49 -21.44 -9.53
N GLY A 192 -15.78 -21.72 -9.76
CA GLY A 192 -16.63 -22.56 -8.92
C GLY A 192 -17.46 -21.77 -7.90
N SER A 193 -18.40 -22.47 -7.27
CA SER A 193 -19.39 -21.94 -6.32
C SER A 193 -18.84 -21.41 -5.00
N GLY A 194 -17.52 -21.51 -4.78
CA GLY A 194 -16.84 -20.98 -3.59
C GLY A 194 -16.41 -19.51 -3.73
N VAL A 195 -16.60 -18.89 -4.89
CA VAL A 195 -16.19 -17.50 -5.12
C VAL A 195 -17.33 -16.54 -4.79
N ALA A 196 -17.02 -15.49 -4.02
CA ALA A 196 -18.03 -14.56 -3.55
C ALA A 196 -18.66 -13.74 -4.68
N ASP A 197 -19.98 -13.54 -4.60
CA ASP A 197 -20.80 -12.82 -5.59
C ASP A 197 -20.46 -11.33 -5.74
N ARG A 198 -19.60 -10.78 -4.87
CA ARG A 198 -19.22 -9.37 -4.84
C ARG A 198 -17.71 -9.26 -4.99
N HIS A 199 -17.27 -8.82 -6.17
CA HIS A 199 -15.86 -8.83 -6.54
C HIS A 199 -15.49 -7.76 -7.56
N ILE A 200 -14.19 -7.55 -7.68
CA ILE A 200 -13.56 -6.85 -8.79
C ILE A 200 -12.43 -7.69 -9.36
N VAL A 201 -12.14 -7.53 -10.64
CA VAL A 201 -10.99 -8.14 -11.32
C VAL A 201 -10.00 -7.03 -11.67
N LEU A 202 -8.80 -7.09 -11.11
CA LEU A 202 -7.68 -6.25 -11.51
C LEU A 202 -6.86 -6.97 -12.56
N ARG A 203 -6.85 -6.46 -13.78
CA ARG A 203 -6.05 -7.00 -14.87
C ARG A 203 -4.66 -6.40 -14.89
N ARG A 204 -3.63 -7.25 -14.90
CA ARG A 204 -2.24 -6.85 -15.13
C ARG A 204 -2.05 -6.42 -16.58
N ARG A 205 -1.35 -5.31 -16.77
CA ARG A 205 -0.96 -4.76 -18.05
C ARG A 205 0.49 -4.28 -17.95
N GLU A 206 1.13 -4.12 -19.09
CA GLU A 206 2.53 -3.73 -19.16
C GLU A 206 2.74 -2.86 -20.40
N ASP A 207 3.49 -1.78 -20.22
CA ASP A 207 3.96 -0.93 -21.31
C ASP A 207 5.32 -0.33 -20.97
N ARG A 208 5.70 0.75 -21.68
CA ARG A 208 7.00 1.40 -21.55
C ARG A 208 7.26 1.98 -20.15
N ASP A 209 6.22 2.33 -19.41
CA ASP A 209 6.32 2.92 -18.07
C ASP A 209 6.26 1.85 -16.96
N GLY A 210 6.20 0.57 -17.35
CA GLY A 210 6.23 -0.58 -16.46
C GLY A 210 4.89 -1.29 -16.28
N VAL A 211 4.79 -2.07 -15.21
CA VAL A 211 3.62 -2.90 -14.90
C VAL A 211 2.56 -2.06 -14.19
N TYR A 212 1.31 -2.20 -14.64
CA TYR A 212 0.15 -1.54 -14.06
C TYR A 212 -1.09 -2.44 -14.08
N TYR A 213 -2.14 -1.99 -13.40
CA TYR A 213 -3.40 -2.68 -13.26
C TYR A 213 -4.57 -1.76 -13.60
N THR A 214 -5.64 -2.33 -14.12
CA THR A 214 -6.92 -1.66 -14.38
C THR A 214 -8.05 -2.52 -13.85
N VAL A 215 -9.15 -1.91 -13.39
CA VAL A 215 -10.37 -2.66 -13.10
C VAL A 215 -10.96 -3.14 -14.44
N ASP A 216 -10.93 -4.45 -14.68
CA ASP A 216 -11.42 -5.10 -15.91
C ASP A 216 -12.91 -5.49 -15.76
N GLN A 217 -13.33 -5.83 -14.54
CA GLN A 217 -14.70 -6.18 -14.17
C GLN A 217 -14.99 -5.74 -12.73
N ALA A 218 -16.23 -5.32 -12.46
CA ALA A 218 -16.74 -5.09 -11.12
C ALA A 218 -18.18 -5.65 -11.01
N GLN A 219 -18.43 -6.51 -10.03
CA GLN A 219 -19.75 -7.01 -9.65
C GLN A 219 -19.97 -6.65 -8.20
N LEU A 220 -20.74 -5.59 -7.93
CA LEU A 220 -20.85 -5.00 -6.58
C LEU A 220 -22.31 -4.79 -6.11
N ASP A 221 -23.28 -5.19 -6.93
CA ASP A 221 -24.73 -5.06 -6.70
C ASP A 221 -25.33 -6.31 -6.11
#